data_AF-A0A6B1E2X5-F1
#
_entry.id   AF-A0A6B1E2X5-F1
#
_cell.length_a   1.000
_cell.length_b   1.000
_cell.length_c   1.000
_cell.angle_alpha   90.00
_cell.angle_beta   90.00
_cell.angle_gamma   90.00
#
_symmetry.space_group_name_H-M   'P 1'
#
loop_
_entity.id
_entity.type
_entity.pdbx_description
1 polymer ?
#
loop_
_entity_poly.entity_id
_entity_poly.type
_entity_poly.pdbx_seq_one_letter_code
_entity_poly.pdbx_strand_id
1 'polypeptide(L)'
;MILSVGYRVNSYRGTQFRIWATRQLREFIVKGFVMDDDRLAHGGSNYFDELEQRIRNIRSSEYNFYRKILDIFATSIDYQSSNPVAKKFFGTVQNKFHYAIHGHTVAELILERVGSNKLNMGLTTWKRETMTVQDAFVAKNYLEALELKRLNLLVEQFLSFAELQQDAMRAGV
;
A
#
# COMPACT_ATOMS: atom_id res chain seq x y z
N MET A 1 -0.32 -28.75 -7.14
CA MET A 1 -1.59 -28.30 -7.75
C MET A 1 -2.66 -29.31 -7.39
N ILE A 2 -3.51 -29.02 -6.40
CA ILE A 2 -4.56 -29.96 -5.97
C ILE A 2 -5.90 -29.19 -6.03
N LEU A 3 -6.58 -29.33 -7.16
CA LEU A 3 -7.95 -28.84 -7.42
C LEU A 3 -8.91 -30.02 -7.33
N SER A 4 -9.05 -30.61 -6.15
CA SER A 4 -10.26 -31.31 -5.67
C SER A 4 -9.91 -32.16 -4.45
N VAL A 5 -10.43 -31.76 -3.29
CA VAL A 5 -10.75 -32.74 -2.25
C VAL A 5 -12.23 -33.02 -2.45
N GLY A 6 -12.52 -34.20 -2.99
CA GLY A 6 -13.87 -34.61 -3.35
C GLY A 6 -14.80 -34.59 -2.14
N TYR A 7 -15.77 -33.68 -2.14
CA TYR A 7 -17.01 -33.91 -1.42
C TYR A 7 -18.06 -34.29 -2.45
N ARG A 8 -18.21 -35.61 -2.63
CA ARG A 8 -19.29 -36.24 -3.41
C ARG A 8 -20.59 -36.13 -2.61
N VAL A 9 -21.00 -34.91 -2.28
CA VAL A 9 -22.28 -34.64 -1.61
C VAL A 9 -23.25 -34.20 -2.69
N ASN A 10 -24.02 -35.14 -3.22
CA ASN A 10 -25.15 -34.91 -4.12
C ASN A 10 -26.35 -34.29 -3.38
N SER A 11 -26.11 -33.41 -2.41
CA SER A 11 -27.17 -32.66 -1.76
C SER A 11 -27.41 -31.37 -2.51
N TYR A 12 -28.68 -30.93 -2.55
CA TYR A 12 -29.07 -29.62 -3.09
C TYR A 12 -28.22 -28.50 -2.47
N ARG A 13 -27.93 -28.58 -1.15
CA ARG A 13 -27.05 -27.66 -0.44
C ARG A 13 -25.60 -27.69 -0.95
N GLY A 14 -25.06 -28.86 -1.29
CA GLY A 14 -23.73 -29.01 -1.89
C GLY A 14 -23.63 -28.40 -3.28
N THR A 15 -24.69 -28.45 -4.07
CA THR A 15 -24.77 -27.74 -5.36
C THR A 15 -24.81 -26.22 -5.15
N GLN A 16 -25.62 -25.72 -4.21
CA GLN A 16 -25.67 -24.29 -3.88
C GLN A 16 -24.31 -23.75 -3.38
N PHE A 17 -23.63 -24.50 -2.50
CA PHE A 17 -22.30 -24.14 -2.04
C PHE A 17 -21.29 -24.08 -3.18
N ARG A 18 -21.30 -25.04 -4.12
CA ARG A 18 -20.41 -25.01 -5.29
C ARG A 18 -20.66 -23.78 -6.16
N ILE A 19 -21.91 -23.45 -6.44
CA ILE A 19 -22.26 -22.24 -7.21
C ILE A 19 -21.74 -20.99 -6.50
N TRP A 20 -22.00 -20.87 -5.20
CA TRP A 20 -21.50 -19.76 -4.38
C TRP A 20 -19.97 -19.68 -4.39
N ALA A 21 -19.28 -20.78 -4.11
CA ALA A 21 -17.82 -20.85 -4.05
C ALA A 21 -17.18 -20.53 -5.40
N THR A 22 -17.72 -21.04 -6.50
CA THR A 22 -17.24 -20.70 -7.86
C THR A 22 -17.39 -19.22 -8.16
N ARG A 23 -18.49 -18.58 -7.72
CA ARG A 23 -18.68 -17.12 -7.87
C ARG A 23 -17.60 -16.35 -7.12
N GLN A 24 -17.36 -16.68 -5.84
CA GLN A 24 -16.35 -16.01 -5.02
C GLN A 24 -14.93 -16.24 -5.56
N LEU A 25 -14.58 -17.47 -5.93
CA LEU A 25 -13.26 -17.79 -6.49
C LEU A 25 -13.01 -17.07 -7.82
N ARG A 26 -14.02 -17.00 -8.69
CA ARG A 26 -13.91 -16.28 -9.96
C ARG A 26 -13.64 -14.80 -9.73
N GLU A 27 -14.36 -14.19 -8.79
CA GLU A 27 -14.14 -12.79 -8.42
C GLU A 27 -12.74 -12.56 -7.88
N PHE A 28 -12.27 -13.44 -6.97
CA PHE A 28 -10.92 -13.37 -6.43
C PHE A 28 -9.84 -13.46 -7.53
N ILE A 29 -10.00 -14.38 -8.48
CA ILE A 29 -9.02 -14.57 -9.57
C ILE A 29 -8.95 -13.33 -10.48
N VAL A 30 -10.08 -12.68 -10.75
CA VAL A 30 -10.14 -11.52 -11.65
C VAL A 30 -9.71 -10.22 -10.95
N LYS A 31 -10.21 -9.98 -9.73
CA LYS A 31 -10.03 -8.71 -9.02
C LYS A 31 -8.87 -8.74 -8.01
N GLY A 32 -8.47 -9.92 -7.55
CA GLY A 32 -7.49 -10.11 -6.48
C GLY A 32 -8.06 -10.03 -5.05
N PHE A 33 -9.37 -9.81 -4.89
CA PHE A 33 -10.03 -9.75 -3.58
C PHE A 33 -11.51 -10.14 -3.68
N VAL A 34 -12.13 -10.45 -2.53
CA VAL A 34 -13.57 -10.71 -2.35
C VAL A 34 -14.01 -9.98 -1.09
N MET A 35 -15.20 -9.35 -1.12
CA MET A 35 -15.73 -8.58 0.00
C MET A 35 -17.22 -8.87 0.19
N ASP A 36 -17.65 -8.87 1.45
CA ASP A 36 -19.05 -9.00 1.85
C ASP A 36 -19.47 -7.66 2.48
N ASP A 37 -19.90 -6.75 1.62
CA ASP A 37 -20.16 -5.34 1.97
C ASP A 37 -21.27 -5.21 3.01
N ASP A 38 -22.35 -5.98 2.86
CA ASP A 38 -23.46 -5.99 3.81
C ASP A 38 -22.98 -6.40 5.20
N ARG A 39 -22.20 -7.49 5.30
CA ARG A 39 -21.68 -7.93 6.59
C ARG A 39 -20.69 -6.95 7.20
N LEU A 40 -19.88 -6.27 6.38
CA LEU A 40 -18.94 -5.24 6.87
C LEU A 40 -19.68 -3.96 7.30
N ALA A 41 -20.78 -3.59 6.63
CA ALA A 41 -21.53 -2.37 6.90
C ALA A 41 -22.39 -2.45 8.18
N HIS A 42 -22.90 -3.63 8.54
CA HIS A 42 -23.82 -3.79 9.68
C HIS A 42 -23.13 -3.96 11.05
N GLY A 43 -21.80 -3.81 11.10
CA GLY A 43 -21.01 -3.82 12.33
C GLY A 43 -20.88 -5.20 12.99
N GLY A 44 -19.77 -5.41 13.72
CA GLY A 44 -19.60 -6.62 14.55
C GLY A 44 -18.28 -7.37 14.40
N SER A 45 -17.28 -6.85 13.68
CA SER A 45 -15.97 -7.51 13.66
C SER A 45 -14.81 -6.54 13.51
N ASN A 46 -13.72 -6.83 14.23
CA ASN A 46 -12.40 -6.21 14.08
C ASN A 46 -11.81 -6.39 12.65
N TYR A 47 -12.47 -7.17 11.78
CA TYR A 47 -12.03 -7.41 10.41
C TYR A 47 -12.18 -6.19 9.50
N PHE A 48 -13.11 -5.27 9.78
CA PHE A 48 -13.18 -4.01 9.02
C PHE A 48 -11.93 -3.17 9.28
N ASP A 49 -11.57 -2.97 10.56
CA ASP A 49 -10.35 -2.26 10.95
C ASP A 49 -9.10 -2.96 10.41
N GLU A 50 -9.04 -4.30 10.46
CA GLU A 50 -7.93 -5.06 9.90
C GLU A 50 -7.82 -4.88 8.38
N LEU A 51 -8.95 -4.94 7.66
CA LEU A 51 -9.00 -4.71 6.22
C LEU A 51 -8.53 -3.29 5.88
N GLU A 52 -8.98 -2.30 6.64
CA GLU A 52 -8.55 -0.92 6.50
C GLU A 52 -7.04 -0.77 6.70
N GLN A 53 -6.48 -1.37 7.75
CA GLN A 53 -5.03 -1.38 7.98
C GLN A 53 -4.26 -2.07 6.85
N ARG A 54 -4.77 -3.19 6.31
CA ARG A 54 -4.17 -3.87 5.15
C ARG A 54 -4.20 -2.98 3.91
N ILE A 55 -5.32 -2.31 3.63
CA ILE A 55 -5.44 -1.36 2.51
C ILE A 55 -4.46 -0.19 2.68
N ARG A 56 -4.38 0.40 3.88
CA ARG A 56 -3.41 1.46 4.21
C ARG A 56 -1.97 0.99 3.99
N ASN A 57 -1.63 -0.22 4.42
CA ASN A 57 -0.31 -0.80 4.20
C ASN A 57 0.00 -1.02 2.71
N ILE A 58 -0.97 -1.52 1.92
CA ILE A 58 -0.82 -1.70 0.47
C ILE A 58 -0.63 -0.35 -0.23
N ARG A 59 -1.42 0.68 0.13
CA ARG A 59 -1.29 2.04 -0.40
C ARG A 59 0.06 2.67 -0.04
N SER A 60 0.54 2.44 1.18
CA SER A 60 1.83 2.93 1.65
C SER A 60 3.05 2.16 1.13
N SER A 61 2.84 1.06 0.40
CA SER A 61 3.98 0.45 -0.30
C SER A 61 4.55 1.52 -1.23
N GLU A 62 5.85 1.78 -1.13
CA GLU A 62 6.50 2.86 -1.90
C GLU A 62 6.09 2.81 -3.37
N TYR A 63 6.02 1.62 -3.96
CA TYR A 63 5.55 1.41 -5.33
C TYR A 63 4.15 2.00 -5.60
N ASN A 64 3.13 1.68 -4.81
CA ASN A 64 1.77 2.16 -5.04
C ASN A 64 1.60 3.63 -4.67
N PHE A 65 2.28 4.07 -3.60
CA PHE A 65 2.32 5.47 -3.19
C PHE A 65 2.86 6.36 -4.31
N TYR A 66 4.05 6.01 -4.82
CA TYR A 66 4.68 6.76 -5.88
C TYR A 66 3.87 6.65 -7.16
N ARG A 67 3.36 5.47 -7.54
CA ARG A 67 2.48 5.34 -8.73
C ARG A 67 1.26 6.26 -8.66
N LYS A 68 0.58 6.39 -7.52
CA LYS A 68 -0.60 7.24 -7.42
C LYS A 68 -0.27 8.74 -7.46
N ILE A 69 0.84 9.13 -6.83
CA ILE A 69 1.43 10.47 -7.00
C ILE A 69 1.76 10.70 -8.48
N LEU A 70 2.43 9.74 -9.14
CA LEU A 70 2.76 9.80 -10.57
C LEU A 70 1.49 9.96 -11.41
N ASP A 71 0.42 9.24 -11.11
CA ASP A 71 -0.83 9.29 -11.88
C ASP A 71 -1.52 10.67 -11.74
N ILE A 72 -1.51 11.29 -10.55
CA ILE A 72 -2.03 12.65 -10.33
C ILE A 72 -1.17 13.69 -11.05
N PHE A 73 0.16 13.53 -11.04
CA PHE A 73 1.08 14.46 -11.71
C PHE A 73 1.24 14.20 -13.22
N ALA A 74 0.90 13.00 -13.72
CA ALA A 74 0.87 12.70 -15.15
C ALA A 74 -0.24 13.47 -15.89
N THR A 75 -1.23 13.98 -15.16
CA THR A 75 -2.19 14.97 -15.66
C THR A 75 -1.59 16.36 -15.87
N SER A 76 -0.38 16.64 -15.37
CA SER A 76 0.38 17.83 -15.77
C SER A 76 1.04 17.56 -17.12
N ILE A 77 0.93 18.54 -18.03
CA ILE A 77 1.08 18.40 -19.48
C ILE A 77 2.46 17.86 -19.96
N ASP A 78 3.48 17.78 -19.09
CA ASP A 78 4.88 17.49 -19.46
C ASP A 78 5.53 16.28 -18.75
N TYR A 79 4.76 15.32 -18.21
CA TYR A 79 5.34 14.22 -17.44
C TYR A 79 5.97 13.09 -18.28
N GLN A 80 7.28 12.85 -18.09
CA GLN A 80 7.99 11.63 -18.52
C GLN A 80 8.78 11.04 -17.33
N SER A 81 8.62 9.74 -17.04
CA SER A 81 9.25 9.06 -15.89
C SER A 81 10.79 9.02 -15.93
N SER A 82 11.38 9.23 -17.11
CA SER A 82 12.83 9.36 -17.32
C SER A 82 13.36 10.76 -17.06
N ASN A 83 12.50 11.77 -16.87
CA ASN A 83 12.91 13.16 -16.76
C ASN A 83 13.66 13.42 -15.41
N PRO A 84 14.90 13.95 -15.43
CA PRO A 84 15.65 14.33 -14.24
C PRO A 84 14.90 15.27 -13.29
N VAL A 85 14.07 16.18 -13.83
CA VAL A 85 13.26 17.12 -13.06
C VAL A 85 12.23 16.38 -12.21
N ALA A 86 11.55 15.39 -12.79
CA ALA A 86 10.57 14.57 -12.10
C ALA A 86 11.24 13.79 -10.95
N LYS A 87 12.39 13.14 -11.20
CA LYS A 87 13.16 12.45 -10.16
C LYS A 87 13.54 13.36 -8.99
N LYS A 88 14.02 14.57 -9.28
CA LYS A 88 14.39 15.56 -8.25
C LYS A 88 13.17 16.03 -7.45
N PHE A 89 12.06 16.29 -8.13
CA PHE A 89 10.80 16.64 -7.47
C PHE A 89 10.36 15.53 -6.51
N PHE A 90 10.34 14.27 -6.95
CA PHE A 90 9.94 13.15 -6.09
C PHE A 90 10.85 12.98 -4.88
N GLY A 91 12.18 13.06 -5.07
CA GLY A 91 13.11 13.05 -3.94
C GLY A 91 12.85 14.20 -2.96
N THR A 92 12.48 15.37 -3.46
CA THR A 92 12.13 16.53 -2.63
C THR A 92 10.85 16.30 -1.84
N VAL A 93 9.79 15.81 -2.48
CA VAL A 93 8.52 15.50 -1.83
C VAL A 93 8.70 14.39 -0.80
N GLN A 94 9.38 13.30 -1.15
CA GLN A 94 9.70 12.21 -0.24
C GLN A 94 10.44 12.73 1.01
N ASN A 95 11.49 13.54 0.82
CA ASN A 95 12.21 14.14 1.94
C ASN A 95 11.30 15.00 2.83
N LYS A 96 10.35 15.75 2.26
CA LYS A 96 9.39 16.54 3.06
C LYS A 96 8.48 15.65 3.92
N PHE A 97 7.98 14.53 3.37
CA PHE A 97 7.17 13.58 4.14
C PHE A 97 7.97 12.94 5.28
N HIS A 98 9.18 12.44 4.98
CA HIS A 98 10.06 11.86 5.99
C HIS A 98 10.40 12.87 7.10
N TYR A 99 10.77 14.09 6.71
CA TYR A 99 11.09 15.15 7.66
C TYR A 99 9.91 15.53 8.55
N ALA A 100 8.68 15.57 8.02
CA ALA A 100 7.48 15.85 8.79
C ALA A 100 7.16 14.78 9.85
N ILE A 101 7.60 13.53 9.66
CA ILE A 101 7.31 12.43 10.59
C ILE A 101 8.38 12.30 11.67
N HIS A 102 9.65 12.38 11.30
CA HIS A 102 10.77 12.01 12.17
C HIS A 102 11.94 13.00 12.11
N GLY A 103 11.79 14.17 11.48
CA GLY A 103 12.80 15.25 11.51
C GLY A 103 14.05 15.03 10.66
N HIS A 104 14.07 14.01 9.79
CA HIS A 104 15.23 13.66 8.96
C HIS A 104 14.83 13.51 7.50
N THR A 105 15.74 13.83 6.59
CA THR A 105 15.64 13.39 5.19
C THR A 105 15.82 11.88 5.09
N VAL A 106 15.51 11.30 3.93
CA VAL A 106 15.72 9.87 3.66
C VAL A 106 17.17 9.44 3.90
N ALA A 107 18.13 10.23 3.40
CA ALA A 107 19.55 9.91 3.50
C ALA A 107 20.04 9.98 4.95
N GLU A 108 19.63 11.02 5.69
CA GLU A 108 19.97 11.18 7.11
C GLU A 108 19.39 10.04 7.96
N LEU A 109 18.13 9.67 7.73
CA LEU A 109 17.47 8.58 8.44
C LEU A 109 18.22 7.25 8.27
N ILE A 110 18.58 6.91 7.02
CA ILE A 110 19.31 5.67 6.73
C ILE A 110 20.68 5.71 7.41
N LEU A 111 21.42 6.82 7.29
CA LEU A 111 22.74 6.97 7.89
C LEU A 111 22.71 6.82 9.42
N GLU A 112 21.70 7.39 10.06
CA GLU A 112 21.52 7.34 11.51
C GLU A 112 21.14 5.93 12.01
N ARG A 113 20.29 5.23 11.26
CA ARG A 113 19.68 3.97 11.71
C ARG A 113 20.46 2.73 11.31
N VAL A 114 21.17 2.76 10.19
CA VAL A 114 22.04 1.67 9.74
C VAL A 114 23.14 1.41 10.75
N GLY A 115 23.35 0.14 11.11
CA GLY A 115 24.49 -0.25 11.94
C GLY A 115 24.81 -1.73 11.85
N SER A 116 26.07 -2.08 11.59
CA SER A 116 26.54 -3.47 11.52
C SER A 116 26.44 -4.21 12.86
N ASN A 117 26.38 -3.46 13.96
CA ASN A 117 26.21 -3.96 15.32
C ASN A 117 24.73 -4.15 15.73
N LYS A 118 23.77 -3.73 14.90
CA LYS A 118 22.34 -3.87 15.16
C LYS A 118 21.80 -5.14 14.51
N LEU A 119 20.80 -5.76 15.15
CA LEU A 119 20.05 -6.85 14.54
C LEU A 119 19.47 -6.39 13.19
N ASN A 120 19.61 -7.21 12.15
CA ASN A 120 19.16 -6.91 10.78
C ASN A 120 19.67 -5.55 10.25
N MET A 121 20.86 -5.11 10.67
CA MET A 121 21.41 -3.78 10.33
C MET A 121 20.58 -2.58 10.79
N GLY A 122 19.60 -2.78 11.67
CA GLY A 122 18.64 -1.75 12.08
C GLY A 122 17.33 -1.73 11.28
N LEU A 123 17.15 -2.66 10.33
CA LEU A 123 15.90 -2.80 9.58
C LEU A 123 14.79 -3.37 10.50
N THR A 124 13.63 -2.74 10.44
CA THR A 124 12.41 -3.13 11.18
C THR A 124 11.43 -3.91 10.30
N THR A 125 11.44 -3.67 8.99
CA THR A 125 10.55 -4.33 8.01
C THR A 125 11.28 -4.63 6.71
N TRP A 126 10.95 -5.73 6.03
CA TRP A 126 11.42 -6.03 4.67
C TRP A 126 10.36 -6.85 3.92
N LYS A 127 10.41 -6.84 2.59
CA LYS A 127 9.31 -7.39 1.75
C LYS A 127 9.35 -8.92 1.61
N ARG A 128 10.53 -9.53 1.65
CA ARG A 128 10.75 -10.97 1.38
C ARG A 128 10.90 -11.74 2.69
N GLU A 129 10.95 -13.07 2.63
CA GLU A 129 11.29 -13.88 3.82
C GLU A 129 12.72 -13.60 4.29
N THR A 130 13.64 -13.38 3.34
CA THR A 130 15.04 -13.07 3.61
C THR A 130 15.36 -11.62 3.23
N MET A 131 16.11 -10.96 4.11
CA MET A 131 16.65 -9.62 3.89
C MET A 131 17.63 -9.62 2.72
N THR A 132 17.51 -8.62 1.86
CA THR A 132 18.43 -8.38 0.74
C THR A 132 19.15 -7.05 0.90
N VAL A 133 20.27 -6.88 0.19
CA VAL A 133 21.01 -5.60 0.17
C VAL A 133 20.13 -4.45 -0.34
N GLN A 134 19.16 -4.72 -1.22
CA GLN A 134 18.23 -3.70 -1.70
C GLN A 134 17.33 -3.15 -0.60
N ASP A 135 16.97 -3.98 0.40
CA ASP A 135 16.13 -3.55 1.51
C ASP A 135 16.85 -2.51 2.39
N ALA A 136 18.19 -2.52 2.40
CA ALA A 136 18.99 -1.55 3.14
C ALA A 136 18.96 -0.14 2.56
N PHE A 137 18.58 0.02 1.28
CA PHE A 137 18.45 1.32 0.62
C PHE A 137 17.06 1.95 0.76
N VAL A 138 16.12 1.23 1.39
CA VAL A 138 14.73 1.67 1.53
C VAL A 138 14.54 2.30 2.91
N ALA A 139 14.34 3.62 2.94
CA ALA A 139 14.22 4.39 4.19
C ALA A 139 13.07 3.91 5.08
N LYS A 140 11.93 3.55 4.46
CA LYS A 140 10.76 2.99 5.13
C LYS A 140 11.09 1.76 5.99
N ASN A 141 12.07 0.96 5.56
CA ASN A 141 12.44 -0.27 6.27
C ASN A 141 13.16 -0.02 7.59
N TYR A 142 13.53 1.23 7.90
CA TYR A 142 14.12 1.62 9.18
C TYR A 142 13.12 2.32 10.10
N LEU A 143 11.85 2.49 9.68
CA LEU A 143 10.83 3.19 10.47
C LEU A 143 10.27 2.30 11.58
N GLU A 144 10.04 2.89 12.75
CA GLU A 144 9.29 2.23 13.81
C GLU A 144 7.81 2.13 13.43
N ALA A 145 7.07 1.23 14.10
CA ALA A 145 5.65 1.01 13.82
C ALA A 145 4.80 2.29 13.89
N LEU A 146 5.09 3.17 14.86
CA LEU A 146 4.38 4.44 15.02
C LEU A 146 4.71 5.45 13.92
N GLU A 147 5.99 5.54 13.54
CA GLU A 147 6.43 6.44 12.46
C GLU A 147 5.88 5.98 11.12
N LEU A 148 5.90 4.67 10.85
CA LEU A 148 5.29 4.09 9.67
C LEU A 148 3.78 4.41 9.62
N LYS A 149 3.08 4.25 10.75
CA LYS A 149 1.65 4.62 10.84
C LYS A 149 1.42 6.10 10.54
N ARG A 150 2.22 7.00 11.11
CA ARG A 150 2.10 8.45 10.88
C ARG A 150 2.43 8.82 9.42
N LEU A 151 3.46 8.21 8.84
CA LEU A 151 3.80 8.38 7.44
C LEU A 151 2.62 7.97 6.55
N ASN A 152 2.02 6.80 6.80
CA ASN A 152 0.86 6.31 6.05
C ASN A 152 -0.33 7.28 6.15
N LEU A 153 -0.61 7.82 7.33
CA LEU A 153 -1.69 8.79 7.55
C LEU A 153 -1.45 10.11 6.80
N LEU A 154 -0.24 10.65 6.89
CA LEU A 154 0.12 11.90 6.23
C LEU A 154 0.04 11.76 4.69
N VAL A 155 0.50 10.62 4.18
CA VAL A 155 0.37 10.26 2.77
C VAL A 155 -1.09 10.20 2.33
N GLU A 156 -1.95 9.56 3.12
CA GLU A 156 -3.38 9.45 2.82
C GLU A 156 -4.05 10.83 2.75
N GLN A 157 -3.78 11.70 3.73
CA GLN A 157 -4.28 13.08 3.74
C GLN A 157 -3.86 13.85 2.49
N PHE A 158 -2.59 13.73 2.08
CA PHE A 158 -2.10 14.39 0.88
C PHE A 158 -2.80 13.90 -0.39
N LEU A 159 -2.99 12.58 -0.53
CA LEU A 159 -3.67 12.01 -1.69
C LEU A 159 -5.13 12.45 -1.76
N SER A 160 -5.85 12.42 -0.65
CA SER A 160 -7.24 12.90 -0.59
C SER A 160 -7.35 14.39 -0.94
N PHE A 161 -6.39 15.20 -0.48
CA PHE A 161 -6.33 16.62 -0.83
C PHE A 161 -6.06 16.83 -2.34
N ALA A 162 -5.14 16.06 -2.91
CA ALA A 162 -4.81 16.15 -4.33
C ALA A 162 -5.97 15.70 -5.23
N GLU A 163 -6.69 14.63 -4.85
CA GLU A 163 -7.92 14.19 -5.52
C GLU A 163 -8.99 15.29 -5.49
N LEU A 164 -9.20 15.94 -4.34
CA LEU A 164 -10.12 17.08 -4.22
C LEU A 164 -9.74 18.25 -5.14
N GLN A 165 -8.46 18.60 -5.25
CA GLN A 165 -8.01 19.65 -6.18
C GLN A 165 -8.27 19.28 -7.63
N GLN A 166 -8.07 18.01 -8.00
CA GLN A 166 -8.31 17.54 -9.36
C GLN A 166 -9.79 17.66 -9.73
N ASP A 167 -10.70 17.30 -8.83
CA ASP A 167 -12.14 17.44 -9.05
C ASP A 167 -12.56 18.91 -9.18
N ALA A 168 -12.00 19.79 -8.35
CA ALA A 168 -12.25 21.23 -8.45
C ALA A 168 -11.77 21.81 -9.81
N MET A 169 -10.63 21.36 -10.33
CA MET A 169 -10.13 21.77 -11.65
C MET A 169 -11.00 21.28 -12.80
N ARG A 170 -11.60 20.08 -12.67
CA ARG A 170 -12.52 19.52 -13.67
C ARG A 170 -13.90 20.19 -13.67
N ALA A 171 -14.37 20.63 -12.51
CA ALA A 171 -15.65 21.31 -12.36
C ALA A 171 -15.61 22.80 -12.78
N GLY A 172 -14.41 23.38 -12.92
CA GLY A 172 -14.18 24.76 -13.34
C GLY A 172 -13.97 24.95 -14.86
N VAL A 173 -14.29 23.95 -15.68
CA VAL A 173 -14.26 23.97 -17.16
C VAL A 173 -15.67 23.80 -17.71
#